data_AF-A0A7S3GYN4-F1
#
_entry.id   AF-A0A7S3GYN4-F1
#
_cell.length_a   1.000
_cell.length_b   1.000
_cell.length_c   1.000
_cell.angle_alpha   90.00
_cell.angle_beta   90.00
_cell.angle_gamma   90.00
#
_symmetry.space_group_name_H-M   'P 1'
#
loop_
_entity.id
_entity.type
_entity.pdbx_description
1 polymer ?
#
loop_
_entity_poly.entity_id
_entity_poly.type
_entity_poly.pdbx_seq_one_letter_code
_entity_poly.pdbx_strand_id
1 'polypeptide(L)'
;GYIPPGETKVRKVPLEVGYIGRKDPLYSETVDEAGLVGRPVRIPFAVDGTIAQARVEFDNDSGSSQVFMFLFESDMTPAGKNLLDGRYGSFGYTVGGNVFLRQIKEGDIILSMKVTNGLDRLVRP
;
A
#
# COMPACT_ATOMS: atom_id res chain seq x y z
N GLY A 1 14.24 5.74 -1.53
CA GLY A 1 13.43 5.54 -2.75
C GLY A 1 14.31 4.98 -3.84
N TYR A 2 13.71 4.53 -4.94
CA TYR A 2 14.43 3.95 -6.06
C TYR A 2 14.89 5.03 -7.05
N ILE A 3 16.17 5.00 -7.42
CA ILE A 3 16.75 5.85 -8.47
C ILE A 3 16.96 4.95 -9.69
N PRO A 4 16.27 5.20 -10.82
CA PRO A 4 16.48 4.42 -12.04
C PRO A 4 17.93 4.52 -12.56
N PRO A 5 18.44 3.49 -13.26
CA PRO A 5 19.75 3.57 -13.90
C PRO A 5 19.83 4.77 -14.86
N GLY A 6 20.88 5.59 -14.71
CA GLY A 6 21.09 6.79 -15.54
C GLY A 6 20.35 8.04 -15.04
N GLU A 7 19.50 7.93 -14.03
CA GLU A 7 18.81 9.06 -13.41
C GLU A 7 19.55 9.59 -12.18
N THR A 8 19.35 10.86 -11.88
CA THR A 8 19.86 11.49 -10.63
C THR A 8 18.76 11.69 -9.60
N LYS A 9 17.50 11.54 -10.00
CA LYS A 9 16.32 11.78 -9.17
C LYS A 9 15.66 10.47 -8.77
N VAL A 10 15.09 10.47 -7.57
CA VAL A 10 14.25 9.37 -7.09
C VAL A 10 12.98 9.31 -7.97
N ARG A 11 12.66 8.11 -8.47
CA ARG A 11 11.40 7.84 -9.16
C ARG A 11 10.25 7.98 -8.17
N LYS A 12 9.35 8.91 -8.46
CA LYS A 12 8.09 9.09 -7.74
C LYS A 12 6.97 8.27 -8.39
N VAL A 13 6.05 7.78 -7.56
CA VAL A 13 4.83 7.08 -7.96
C VAL A 13 3.67 7.81 -7.30
N PRO A 14 2.67 8.26 -8.08
CA PRO A 14 1.49 8.92 -7.51
C PRO A 14 0.68 7.95 -6.67
N LEU A 15 -0.04 8.48 -5.69
CA LEU A 15 -1.03 7.71 -4.95
C LEU A 15 -2.11 7.22 -5.92
N GLU A 16 -2.39 5.92 -5.90
CA GLU A 16 -3.50 5.31 -6.64
C GLU A 16 -4.49 4.67 -5.69
N VAL A 17 -5.76 5.08 -5.76
CA VAL A 17 -6.82 4.51 -4.92
C VAL A 17 -8.03 4.12 -5.77
N GLY A 18 -8.27 2.81 -5.87
CA GLY A 18 -9.47 2.27 -6.51
C GLY A 18 -10.64 2.17 -5.53
N TYR A 19 -11.85 2.55 -5.96
CA TYR A 19 -13.08 2.31 -5.21
C TYR A 19 -14.14 1.58 -6.05
N ILE A 20 -15.11 0.97 -5.37
CA ILE A 20 -16.16 0.18 -6.01
C ILE A 20 -17.11 1.12 -6.76
N GLY A 21 -17.40 0.80 -8.01
CA GLY A 21 -18.36 1.54 -8.84
C GLY A 21 -17.76 2.59 -9.76
N ARG A 22 -16.45 2.84 -9.73
CA ARG A 22 -15.72 3.59 -10.77
C ARG A 22 -14.80 2.66 -11.52
N LYS A 23 -14.57 2.93 -12.81
CA LYS A 23 -13.62 2.16 -13.65
C LYS A 23 -12.16 2.50 -13.33
N ASP A 24 -11.85 3.78 -13.31
CA ASP A 24 -10.49 4.29 -13.09
C ASP A 24 -10.25 4.63 -11.61
N PRO A 25 -9.01 4.47 -11.09
CA PRO A 25 -8.69 4.88 -9.73
C PRO A 25 -8.62 6.42 -9.61
N LEU A 26 -8.62 6.89 -8.37
CA LEU A 26 -8.10 8.23 -8.04
C LEU A 26 -6.59 8.22 -8.18
N TYR A 27 -6.04 9.32 -8.69
CA TYR A 27 -4.60 9.55 -8.82
C TYR A 27 -4.24 10.80 -8.03
N SER A 28 -3.13 10.74 -7.29
CA SER A 28 -2.60 11.88 -6.52
C SER A 28 -3.57 12.45 -5.47
N GLU A 29 -4.57 11.66 -5.09
CA GLU A 29 -5.69 12.10 -4.25
C GLU A 29 -6.22 10.93 -3.40
N THR A 30 -6.52 11.21 -2.14
CA THR A 30 -7.17 10.28 -1.21
C THR A 30 -8.69 10.27 -1.35
N VAL A 31 -9.35 9.25 -0.80
CA VAL A 31 -10.83 9.19 -0.75
C VAL A 31 -11.42 10.36 0.04
N ASP A 32 -10.72 10.82 1.07
CA ASP A 32 -11.14 11.94 1.92
C ASP A 32 -11.10 13.26 1.13
N GLU A 33 -10.00 13.53 0.42
CA GLU A 33 -9.82 14.72 -0.43
C GLU A 33 -10.84 14.75 -1.57
N ALA A 34 -11.13 13.59 -2.17
CA ALA A 34 -12.13 13.47 -3.23
C ALA A 34 -13.59 13.61 -2.75
N GLY A 35 -13.83 13.76 -1.44
CA GLY A 35 -15.18 13.82 -0.86
C GLY A 35 -15.95 12.49 -0.95
N LEU A 36 -15.23 11.37 -1.07
CA LEU A 36 -15.79 10.02 -1.23
C LEU A 36 -15.79 9.22 0.08
N VAL A 37 -15.71 9.89 1.22
CA VAL A 37 -15.68 9.29 2.56
C VAL A 37 -16.79 8.24 2.73
N GLY A 38 -16.41 7.04 3.19
CA GLY A 38 -17.34 5.92 3.39
C GLY A 38 -17.66 5.11 2.14
N ARG A 39 -17.13 5.47 0.96
CA ARG A 39 -17.17 4.61 -0.22
C ARG A 39 -16.20 3.44 -0.03
N PRO A 40 -16.63 2.19 -0.32
CA PRO A 40 -15.75 1.05 -0.19
C PRO A 40 -14.64 1.10 -1.25
N VAL A 41 -13.39 0.99 -0.79
CA VAL A 41 -12.23 0.84 -1.67
C VAL A 41 -12.18 -0.58 -2.25
N ARG A 42 -11.51 -0.76 -3.39
CA ARG A 42 -11.35 -2.07 -4.04
C ARG A 42 -10.42 -2.99 -3.26
N ILE A 43 -9.41 -2.42 -2.61
CA ILE A 43 -8.41 -3.14 -1.81
C ILE A 43 -8.46 -2.51 -0.40
N PRO A 44 -9.27 -3.08 0.51
CA PRO A 44 -9.35 -2.61 1.90
C PRO A 44 -8.01 -2.67 2.62
N PHE A 45 -7.69 -1.65 3.40
CA PHE A 45 -6.43 -1.54 4.12
C PHE A 45 -6.45 -2.31 5.45
N ALA A 46 -7.58 -2.32 6.16
CA ALA A 46 -7.69 -2.76 7.56
C ALA A 46 -7.63 -4.29 7.80
N VAL A 47 -6.74 -4.99 7.10
CA VAL A 47 -6.48 -6.43 7.24
C VAL A 47 -5.04 -6.63 7.72
N ASP A 48 -4.84 -7.50 8.72
CA ASP A 48 -3.51 -7.84 9.19
C ASP A 48 -2.68 -8.45 8.05
N GLY A 49 -1.47 -7.93 7.84
CA GLY A 49 -0.63 -8.30 6.71
C GLY A 49 -0.99 -7.64 5.37
N THR A 50 -1.82 -6.59 5.34
CA THR A 50 -1.95 -5.72 4.15
C THR A 50 -0.59 -5.14 3.78
N ILE A 51 -0.29 -5.10 2.49
CA ILE A 51 0.90 -4.46 1.94
C ILE A 51 0.48 -3.20 1.18
N ALA A 52 1.10 -2.08 1.53
CA ALA A 52 0.84 -0.79 0.93
C ALA A 52 2.12 -0.04 0.62
N GLN A 53 2.05 0.86 -0.38
CA GLN A 53 3.16 1.72 -0.72
C GLN A 53 3.38 2.77 0.38
N ALA A 54 4.63 2.92 0.83
CA ALA A 54 4.99 3.96 1.78
C ALA A 54 5.09 5.32 1.07
N ARG A 55 4.60 6.35 1.73
CA ARG A 55 4.59 7.75 1.26
C ARG A 55 4.70 8.70 2.45
N VAL A 56 5.07 9.94 2.17
CA VAL A 56 4.95 11.08 3.08
C VAL A 56 3.47 11.43 3.24
N GLU A 57 3.04 11.69 4.47
CA GLU A 57 1.63 11.87 4.83
C GLU A 57 0.94 13.00 4.04
N PHE A 58 1.65 14.11 3.81
CA PHE A 58 1.12 15.31 3.14
C PHE A 58 1.61 15.49 1.69
N ASP A 59 2.24 14.48 1.09
CA ASP A 59 2.61 14.47 -0.33
C ASP A 59 2.11 13.16 -0.96
N ASN A 60 0.96 13.22 -1.63
CA ASN A 60 0.33 12.07 -2.28
C ASN A 60 1.22 11.44 -3.36
N ASP A 61 2.18 12.19 -3.92
CA ASP A 61 3.05 11.74 -5.01
C ASP A 61 4.48 11.45 -4.55
N SER A 62 4.67 11.23 -3.25
CA SER A 62 5.98 10.91 -2.67
C SER A 62 6.35 9.43 -2.69
N GLY A 63 5.43 8.55 -3.09
CA GLY A 63 5.66 7.11 -3.17
C GLY A 63 6.83 6.75 -4.08
N SER A 64 7.51 5.64 -3.81
CA SER A 64 8.63 5.19 -4.67
C SER A 64 8.76 3.66 -4.68
N SER A 65 9.73 3.09 -3.97
CA SER A 65 9.97 1.64 -3.89
C SER A 65 9.78 1.08 -2.49
N GLN A 66 9.58 1.94 -1.50
CA GLN A 66 9.32 1.52 -0.15
C GLN A 66 7.87 1.08 -0.02
N VAL A 67 7.69 -0.05 0.62
CA VAL A 67 6.40 -0.62 0.98
C VAL A 67 6.44 -0.93 2.45
N PHE A 68 5.28 -0.97 3.07
CA PHE A 68 5.14 -1.39 4.45
C PHE A 68 4.05 -2.44 4.55
N MET A 69 4.17 -3.26 5.58
CA MET A 69 3.16 -4.24 5.92
C MET A 69 2.43 -3.77 7.16
N PHE A 70 1.10 -3.79 7.11
CA PHE A 70 0.29 -3.47 8.27
C PHE A 70 0.35 -4.64 9.24
N LEU A 71 1.05 -4.44 10.35
CA LEU A 71 0.99 -5.32 11.51
C LEU A 71 -0.11 -4.76 12.40
N PHE A 72 -1.21 -5.50 12.56
CA PHE A 72 -2.39 -5.00 13.27
C PHE A 72 -2.04 -4.45 14.65
N GLU A 73 -2.29 -3.15 14.86
CA GLU A 73 -2.25 -2.49 16.17
C GLU A 73 -3.69 -2.21 16.61
N SER A 74 -4.05 -2.67 17.80
CA SER A 74 -5.39 -2.50 18.39
C SER A 74 -5.81 -1.03 18.50
N ASP A 75 -4.85 -0.13 18.62
CA ASP A 75 -5.08 1.29 18.91
C ASP A 75 -5.30 2.10 17.62
N MET A 76 -4.77 1.62 16.50
CA MET A 76 -4.90 2.23 15.17
C MET A 76 -6.17 1.78 14.42
N THR A 77 -6.91 0.83 15.00
CA THR A 77 -8.17 0.30 14.45
C THR A 77 -9.31 0.32 15.49
N PRO A 78 -9.69 1.50 16.04
CA PRO A 78 -10.84 1.58 16.94
C PRO A 78 -12.09 0.94 16.30
N ALA A 79 -12.83 0.16 17.08
CA ALA A 79 -13.98 -0.62 16.63
C ALA A 79 -14.88 0.20 15.68
N GLY A 80 -14.92 -0.21 14.41
CA GLY A 80 -15.82 0.34 13.40
C GLY A 80 -15.32 1.56 12.61
N LYS A 81 -14.11 2.07 12.84
CA LYS A 81 -13.53 3.15 12.01
C LYS A 81 -12.37 2.63 11.16
N ASN A 82 -12.64 2.43 9.87
CA ASN A 82 -11.59 2.13 8.90
C ASN A 82 -10.92 3.45 8.46
N LEU A 83 -9.94 3.91 9.24
CA LEU A 83 -9.28 5.20 9.05
C LEU A 83 -8.21 5.19 7.94
N LEU A 84 -7.83 4.01 7.44
CA LEU A 84 -6.70 3.85 6.53
C LEU A 84 -7.14 3.53 5.10
N ASP A 85 -8.38 3.09 4.91
CA ASP A 85 -8.97 2.90 3.57
C ASP A 85 -8.88 4.18 2.76
N GLY A 86 -8.28 4.06 1.58
CA GLY A 86 -8.16 5.16 0.63
C GLY A 86 -7.17 6.26 1.00
N ARG A 87 -6.36 6.05 2.04
CA ARG A 87 -5.21 6.90 2.37
C ARG A 87 -3.89 6.37 1.82
N TYR A 88 -3.81 5.07 1.53
CA TYR A 88 -2.60 4.43 0.99
C TYR A 88 -2.94 3.58 -0.24
N GLY A 89 -1.98 3.52 -1.17
CA GLY A 89 -2.02 2.60 -2.31
C GLY A 89 -1.75 1.17 -1.84
N SER A 90 -2.80 0.49 -1.37
CA SER A 90 -2.75 -0.93 -0.99
C SER A 90 -2.77 -1.81 -2.23
N PHE A 91 -1.92 -2.83 -2.27
CA PHE A 91 -1.79 -3.67 -3.47
C PHE A 91 -1.62 -5.17 -3.19
N GLY A 92 -1.64 -5.61 -1.93
CA GLY A 92 -1.53 -7.03 -1.61
C GLY A 92 -1.86 -7.36 -0.16
N TYR A 93 -2.00 -8.65 0.09
CA TYR A 93 -2.23 -9.21 1.41
C TYR A 93 -1.32 -10.41 1.64
N THR A 94 -0.95 -10.62 2.90
CA THR A 94 -0.32 -11.86 3.33
C THR A 94 -1.38 -12.97 3.39
N VAL A 95 -1.16 -14.06 2.66
CA VAL A 95 -2.09 -15.21 2.61
C VAL A 95 -1.61 -16.43 3.40
N GLY A 96 -0.42 -16.35 3.99
CA GLY A 96 0.17 -17.42 4.80
C GLY A 96 1.38 -16.92 5.59
N GLY A 97 1.68 -17.56 6.72
CA GLY A 97 2.76 -17.14 7.61
C GLY A 97 2.41 -15.93 8.50
N ASN A 98 1.14 -15.57 8.59
CA ASN A 98 0.61 -14.48 9.42
C ASN A 98 1.02 -14.60 10.92
N VAL A 99 1.19 -15.82 11.44
CA VAL A 99 1.68 -16.04 12.82
C VAL A 99 3.08 -15.49 13.08
N PHE A 100 3.89 -15.29 12.03
CA PHE A 100 5.23 -14.74 12.12
C PHE A 100 5.27 -13.22 11.96
N LEU A 101 4.20 -12.60 11.44
CA LEU A 101 4.16 -11.15 11.21
C LEU A 101 4.38 -10.36 12.50
N ARG A 102 3.78 -10.82 13.60
CA ARG A 102 3.93 -10.21 14.93
C ARG A 102 5.32 -10.41 15.54
N GLN A 103 6.17 -11.23 14.94
CA GLN A 103 7.53 -11.48 15.40
C GLN A 103 8.55 -10.58 14.71
N ILE A 104 8.16 -9.89 13.63
CA ILE A 104 9.01 -8.94 12.91
C ILE A 104 9.31 -7.76 13.84
N LYS A 105 10.59 -7.40 13.93
CA LYS A 105 11.09 -6.30 14.77
C LYS A 105 11.90 -5.32 13.93
N GLU A 106 12.10 -4.14 14.51
CA GLU A 106 13.07 -3.19 13.97
C GLU A 106 14.45 -3.85 13.83
N GLY A 107 15.08 -3.65 12.68
CA GLY A 107 16.37 -4.25 12.34
C GLY A 107 16.29 -5.59 11.62
N ASP A 108 15.12 -6.24 11.57
CA ASP A 108 14.94 -7.43 10.74
C ASP A 108 15.14 -7.10 9.25
N ILE A 109 15.75 -8.02 8.51
CA ILE A 109 16.08 -7.86 7.10
C ILE A 109 15.34 -8.86 6.23
N ILE A 110 14.84 -8.40 5.09
CA ILE A 110 14.29 -9.27 4.05
C ILE A 110 15.47 -9.94 3.32
N LEU A 111 15.67 -11.23 3.56
CA LEU A 111 16.75 -12.00 2.92
C LEU A 111 16.45 -12.33 1.45
N SER A 112 15.19 -12.60 1.12
CA SER A 112 14.78 -12.91 -0.24
C SER A 112 13.31 -12.59 -0.48
N MET A 113 12.99 -12.23 -1.72
CA MET A 113 11.62 -12.15 -2.23
C MET A 113 11.59 -12.84 -3.58
N LYS A 114 10.61 -13.71 -3.79
CA LYS A 114 10.47 -14.47 -5.04
C LYS A 114 9.03 -14.41 -5.52
N VAL A 115 8.86 -14.07 -6.78
CA VAL A 115 7.57 -14.25 -7.46
C VAL A 115 7.36 -15.74 -7.70
N THR A 116 6.30 -16.30 -7.10
CA THR A 116 5.98 -17.72 -7.20
C THR A 116 4.92 -18.02 -8.27
N ASN A 117 4.10 -17.02 -8.62
CA ASN A 117 3.04 -17.11 -9.61
C ASN A 117 2.72 -15.72 -10.18
N GLY A 118 2.15 -15.66 -11.39
CA GLY A 118 1.58 -14.45 -11.98
C GLY A 118 2.58 -13.51 -12.66
N LEU A 119 3.85 -13.91 -12.80
CA LEU A 119 4.86 -13.10 -13.48
C LEU A 119 4.49 -12.82 -14.95
N ASP A 120 3.75 -13.73 -15.58
CA ASP A 120 3.19 -13.62 -16.93
C ASP A 120 2.19 -12.46 -17.10
N ARG A 121 1.64 -11.94 -15.99
CA ARG A 121 0.70 -10.80 -16.00
C ARG A 121 1.40 -9.44 -15.89
N LEU A 122 2.72 -9.42 -15.71
CA LEU A 122 3.47 -8.17 -15.60
C LEU A 122 3.62 -7.53 -16.99
N VAL A 123 2.95 -6.40 -17.19
CA VAL A 123 3.16 -5.54 -18.36
C VAL A 123 4.25 -4.53 -18.02
N ARG A 124 5.35 -4.53 -18.78
CA ARG A 124 6.43 -3.56 -18.61
C ARG A 124 6.12 -2.29 -19.42
N PRO A 125 6.41 -1.09 -18.87
CA PRO A 125 6.33 0.15 -19.63
C PRO A 125 7.39 0.21 -20.73
#